data_AF-A0A3S4YFQ4-F1
#
_entry.id   AF-A0A3S4YFQ4-F1
#
_cell.length_a   1.000
_cell.length_b   1.000
_cell.length_c   1.000
_cell.angle_alpha   90.00
_cell.angle_beta   90.00
_cell.angle_gamma   90.00
#
_symmetry.space_group_name_H-M   'P 1'
#
loop_
_entity.id
_entity.type
_entity.pdbx_description
1 polymer ?
#
loop_
_entity_poly.entity_id
_entity_poly.type
_entity_poly.pdbx_seq_one_letter_code
_entity_poly.pdbx_strand_id
1 'polypeptide(L)'
;MSKEFSRRNIIKSIPLLAGGALLSQSLLSSAVAAKSPDVPAPHKGAFNDAGASLNKSMISYYQVPMQKRLKVNEQGIQGKPYADFFDSNLDAPVDMIRALESGPLAKENILQPTKAGLKTLMEHFKEFPVSGYAVVEEGGPCAYAQSRHIFPGVTTEMFKWWFCWHPIESERYYLWFPHAHIHNSVVDPKRLADTSLSYGERLYGNPNHITEYIGDNYLDGIIHFNTPESFGVDGALLKKNNFTFNASGIITPYDAPSTPLVLMIHLGRDTPAGMEMVNRYWIGTHESWDRFESFPEGGIRSREYITKAGMTKESLENFAYEMAVHDMTEFSSLGRFLPDIYRQFAKS
;
A
#
# COMPACT_ATOMS: atom_id res chain seq x y z
N MET A 1 -75.86 -7.64 -13.08
CA MET A 1 -75.04 -6.42 -12.82
C MET A 1 -73.60 -6.87 -12.60
N SER A 2 -72.86 -6.99 -13.69
CA SER A 2 -71.44 -7.35 -13.72
C SER A 2 -70.62 -6.09 -13.39
N LYS A 3 -69.73 -6.16 -12.40
CA LYS A 3 -68.78 -5.09 -12.11
C LYS A 3 -67.38 -5.55 -12.52
N GLU A 4 -66.90 -4.93 -13.59
CA GLU A 4 -65.52 -4.99 -14.09
C GLU A 4 -64.53 -4.45 -13.05
N PHE A 5 -63.38 -5.12 -12.95
CA PHE A 5 -62.21 -4.62 -12.22
C PHE A 5 -61.42 -3.65 -13.12
N SER A 6 -61.43 -2.38 -12.75
CA SER A 6 -60.60 -1.34 -13.37
C SER A 6 -59.26 -1.19 -12.63
N ARG A 7 -58.16 -1.41 -13.36
CA ARG A 7 -56.80 -1.03 -12.97
C ARG A 7 -56.70 0.50 -12.94
N ARG A 8 -56.33 1.11 -11.80
CA ARG A 8 -55.55 2.36 -11.72
C ARG A 8 -55.16 2.73 -10.28
N ASN A 9 -53.86 3.05 -10.15
CA ASN A 9 -53.23 3.97 -9.20
C ASN A 9 -53.07 3.55 -7.73
N ILE A 10 -51.93 2.91 -7.43
CA ILE A 10 -51.27 2.99 -6.12
C ILE A 10 -50.07 3.93 -6.29
N ILE A 11 -50.20 5.15 -5.79
CA ILE A 11 -49.07 6.05 -5.49
C ILE A 11 -49.34 6.62 -4.10
N LYS A 12 -48.64 6.12 -3.08
CA LYS A 12 -48.18 6.91 -1.92
C LYS A 12 -46.92 6.25 -1.32
N SER A 13 -45.80 6.91 -1.58
CA SER A 13 -44.62 7.11 -0.71
C SER A 13 -43.99 5.88 -0.02
N ILE A 14 -42.91 5.39 -0.61
CA ILE A 14 -41.84 4.66 0.08
C ILE A 14 -40.74 5.69 0.41
N PRO A 15 -40.19 5.73 1.64
CA PRO A 15 -39.15 6.68 2.00
C PRO A 15 -37.86 6.38 1.23
N LEU A 16 -37.24 7.45 0.73
CA LEU A 16 -35.94 7.43 0.06
C LEU A 16 -34.87 6.98 1.08
N LEU A 17 -34.32 5.79 0.89
CA LEU A 17 -33.03 5.41 1.49
C LEU A 17 -31.94 6.18 0.75
N ALA A 18 -31.40 7.19 1.40
CA ALA A 18 -30.19 7.87 0.98
C ALA A 18 -28.96 7.03 1.37
N GLY A 19 -27.97 6.97 0.48
CA GLY A 19 -26.62 6.52 0.78
C GLY A 19 -26.29 5.11 0.29
N GLY A 20 -25.79 5.02 -0.94
CA GLY A 20 -25.25 3.79 -1.53
C GLY A 20 -24.69 4.11 -2.92
N ALA A 21 -23.44 3.73 -3.14
CA ALA A 21 -22.60 4.15 -4.25
C ALA A 21 -23.08 3.70 -5.66
N LEU A 22 -22.36 4.26 -6.65
CA LEU A 22 -22.20 3.88 -8.06
C LEU A 22 -23.16 4.46 -9.10
N LEU A 23 -22.58 5.16 -10.10
CA LEU A 23 -22.38 4.63 -11.45
C LEU A 23 -21.84 5.70 -12.41
N SER A 24 -20.67 5.45 -13.02
CA SER A 24 -20.42 5.88 -14.39
C SER A 24 -19.80 4.73 -15.17
N GLN A 25 -20.66 4.03 -15.93
CA GLN A 25 -20.26 3.17 -17.05
C GLN A 25 -20.60 3.89 -18.35
N SER A 26 -19.63 3.93 -19.27
CA SER A 26 -19.89 3.85 -20.72
C SER A 26 -18.71 3.11 -21.36
N LEU A 27 -18.93 1.84 -21.70
CA LEU A 27 -19.10 1.29 -23.06
C LEU A 27 -17.81 1.25 -23.89
N LEU A 28 -17.33 0.03 -24.14
CA LEU A 28 -17.10 -0.51 -25.49
C LEU A 28 -16.92 -2.04 -25.41
N SER A 29 -17.81 -2.75 -26.08
CA SER A 29 -17.74 -4.19 -26.34
C SER A 29 -17.38 -4.42 -27.79
N SER A 30 -16.32 -5.18 -28.02
CA SER A 30 -16.18 -6.05 -29.20
C SER A 30 -15.30 -7.23 -28.80
N ALA A 31 -15.95 -8.35 -28.46
CA ALA A 31 -15.30 -9.60 -28.15
C ALA A 31 -14.88 -10.32 -29.46
N VAL A 32 -13.60 -10.65 -29.58
CA VAL A 32 -13.12 -11.74 -30.42
C VAL A 32 -12.72 -12.86 -29.47
N ALA A 33 -13.30 -14.04 -29.65
CA ALA A 33 -12.99 -15.23 -28.85
C ALA A 33 -11.54 -15.65 -29.08
N ALA A 34 -10.67 -15.36 -28.13
CA ALA A 34 -9.32 -15.92 -28.07
C ALA A 34 -9.36 -17.20 -27.23
N LYS A 35 -8.76 -18.29 -27.76
CA LYS A 35 -8.55 -19.55 -27.06
C LYS A 35 -7.82 -19.30 -25.73
N SER A 36 -8.18 -20.05 -24.70
CA SER A 36 -7.47 -20.10 -23.42
C SER A 36 -5.96 -20.21 -23.66
N PRO A 37 -5.13 -19.30 -23.14
CA PRO A 37 -3.70 -19.51 -23.19
C PRO A 37 -3.34 -20.64 -22.22
N ASP A 38 -2.44 -21.50 -22.66
CA ASP A 38 -1.79 -22.48 -21.79
C ASP A 38 -1.17 -21.76 -20.58
N VAL A 39 -1.33 -22.36 -19.40
CA VAL A 39 -0.65 -21.93 -18.17
C VAL A 39 0.86 -21.99 -18.45
N PRO A 40 1.60 -20.86 -18.42
CA PRO A 40 3.03 -20.90 -18.62
C PRO A 40 3.68 -21.74 -17.52
N ALA A 41 4.56 -22.66 -17.91
CA ALA A 41 5.41 -23.36 -16.96
C ALA A 41 6.27 -22.34 -16.19
N PRO A 42 6.60 -22.59 -14.90
CA PRO A 42 7.35 -21.64 -14.08
C PRO A 42 8.69 -21.33 -14.75
N HIS A 43 8.93 -20.04 -15.03
CA HIS A 43 10.21 -19.54 -15.52
C HIS A 43 11.29 -19.74 -14.46
N LYS A 44 12.09 -20.79 -14.60
CA LYS A 44 13.35 -20.96 -13.88
C LYS A 44 14.33 -19.89 -14.37
N GLY A 45 14.63 -18.87 -13.55
CA GLY A 45 15.77 -17.99 -13.85
C GLY A 45 15.96 -16.76 -12.95
N ALA A 46 14.90 -16.10 -12.47
CA ALA A 46 15.02 -14.79 -11.82
C ALA A 46 14.48 -14.70 -10.38
N PHE A 47 13.87 -15.79 -9.89
CA PHE A 47 13.31 -15.88 -8.55
C PHE A 47 14.05 -16.97 -7.81
N ASN A 48 14.88 -16.59 -6.85
CA ASN A 48 15.34 -17.53 -5.84
C ASN A 48 14.38 -17.43 -4.66
N ASP A 49 13.88 -18.58 -4.19
CA ASP A 49 13.27 -18.68 -2.87
C ASP A 49 14.36 -18.54 -1.80
N ALA A 50 15.18 -17.49 -1.87
CA ALA A 50 16.29 -17.22 -0.96
C ALA A 50 15.75 -16.78 0.42
N GLY A 51 14.99 -17.68 1.04
CA GLY A 51 14.70 -17.77 2.45
C GLY A 51 13.39 -17.16 2.92
N ALA A 52 12.56 -16.53 2.08
CA ALA A 52 11.20 -16.17 2.48
C ALA A 52 10.48 -17.40 3.10
N SER A 53 9.72 -17.20 4.19
CA SER A 53 9.22 -18.31 5.04
C SER A 53 8.81 -19.52 4.20
N LEU A 54 9.38 -20.71 4.44
CA LEU A 54 9.11 -21.91 3.63
C LEU A 54 7.61 -22.31 3.57
N ASN A 55 6.78 -21.68 4.38
CA ASN A 55 5.34 -21.83 4.41
C ASN A 55 4.65 -20.59 3.80
N LYS A 56 4.56 -20.58 2.46
CA LYS A 56 3.80 -19.56 1.71
C LYS A 56 2.56 -20.15 1.07
N SER A 57 1.60 -19.29 0.75
CA SER A 57 0.47 -19.62 -0.11
C SER A 57 0.36 -18.60 -1.24
N MET A 58 -0.08 -19.08 -2.40
CA MET A 58 -0.43 -18.24 -3.54
C MET A 58 -1.56 -17.29 -3.15
N ILE A 59 -1.46 -16.04 -3.61
CA ILE A 59 -2.58 -15.10 -3.59
C ILE A 59 -3.61 -15.59 -4.62
N SER A 60 -4.80 -15.94 -4.12
CA SER A 60 -5.86 -16.56 -4.91
C SER A 60 -7.02 -15.62 -5.24
N TYR A 61 -7.00 -14.40 -4.70
CA TYR A 61 -8.04 -13.40 -4.90
C TYR A 61 -7.44 -12.07 -5.34
N TYR A 62 -8.03 -11.51 -6.40
CA TYR A 62 -7.74 -10.17 -6.89
C TYR A 62 -9.05 -9.51 -7.29
N GLN A 63 -9.22 -8.24 -6.94
CA GLN A 63 -10.38 -7.47 -7.37
C GLN A 63 -10.41 -7.35 -8.89
N VAL A 64 -11.61 -7.29 -9.49
CA VAL A 64 -11.77 -7.18 -10.96
C VAL A 64 -10.95 -6.03 -11.59
N PRO A 65 -10.91 -4.80 -11.04
CA PRO A 65 -10.01 -3.76 -11.57
C PRO A 65 -8.54 -4.18 -11.61
N MET A 66 -8.06 -4.89 -10.58
CA MET A 66 -6.68 -5.38 -10.51
C MET A 66 -6.39 -6.47 -11.54
N GLN A 67 -7.36 -7.34 -11.82
CA GLN A 67 -7.24 -8.34 -12.90
C GLN A 67 -7.12 -7.68 -14.28
N LYS A 68 -7.86 -6.59 -14.52
CA LYS A 68 -7.74 -5.79 -15.75
C LYS A 68 -6.40 -5.07 -15.81
N ARG A 69 -5.95 -4.52 -14.69
CA ARG A 69 -4.65 -3.83 -14.58
C ARG A 69 -3.49 -4.76 -14.91
N LEU A 70 -3.52 -6.02 -14.46
CA LEU A 70 -2.51 -7.01 -14.82
C LEU A 70 -2.33 -7.08 -16.35
N LYS A 71 -3.43 -7.12 -17.13
CA LYS A 71 -3.34 -7.22 -18.60
C LYS A 71 -2.68 -6.03 -19.27
N VAL A 72 -2.84 -4.85 -18.69
CA VAL A 72 -2.18 -3.65 -19.20
C VAL A 72 -0.71 -3.61 -18.74
N ASN A 73 -0.39 -4.08 -17.52
CA ASN A 73 0.99 -4.19 -17.04
C ASN A 73 1.80 -5.25 -17.80
N GLU A 74 1.20 -6.40 -18.11
CA GLU A 74 1.78 -7.45 -18.97
C GLU A 74 2.19 -6.92 -20.35
N GLN A 75 1.45 -5.94 -20.90
CA GLN A 75 1.80 -5.27 -22.15
C GLN A 75 2.88 -4.21 -21.93
N GLY A 76 2.71 -3.37 -20.91
CA GLY A 76 3.63 -2.27 -20.62
C GLY A 76 5.06 -2.70 -20.30
N ILE A 77 5.23 -3.90 -19.72
CA ILE A 77 6.55 -4.41 -19.36
C ILE A 77 7.35 -4.99 -20.54
N GLN A 78 6.70 -5.26 -21.68
CA GLN A 78 7.36 -5.91 -22.82
C GLN A 78 8.51 -5.07 -23.37
N GLY A 79 9.65 -5.72 -23.60
CA GLY A 79 10.85 -5.08 -24.15
C GLY A 79 11.64 -4.23 -23.15
N LYS A 80 11.17 -4.09 -21.90
CA LYS A 80 11.97 -3.47 -20.84
C LYS A 80 13.14 -4.39 -20.45
N PRO A 81 14.31 -3.83 -20.09
CA PRO A 81 15.48 -4.64 -19.75
C PRO A 81 15.28 -5.49 -18.49
N TYR A 82 14.33 -5.12 -17.62
CA TYR A 82 13.96 -5.81 -16.39
C TYR A 82 12.66 -6.63 -16.53
N ALA A 83 12.20 -6.90 -17.75
CA ALA A 83 10.95 -7.63 -17.98
C ALA A 83 10.96 -9.05 -17.38
N ASP A 84 12.12 -9.70 -17.29
CA ASP A 84 12.26 -11.03 -16.70
C ASP A 84 11.93 -11.08 -15.19
N PHE A 85 11.89 -9.92 -14.53
CA PHE A 85 11.50 -9.80 -13.12
C PHE A 85 9.99 -9.59 -12.92
N PHE A 86 9.21 -9.51 -14.01
CA PHE A 86 7.76 -9.38 -13.92
C PHE A 86 7.10 -10.76 -13.78
N ASP A 87 6.61 -11.07 -12.58
CA ASP A 87 5.91 -12.31 -12.28
C ASP A 87 4.60 -12.05 -11.55
N SER A 88 3.49 -12.43 -12.17
CA SER A 88 2.15 -12.30 -11.60
C SER A 88 1.75 -13.46 -10.67
N ASN A 89 2.61 -14.48 -10.51
CA ASN A 89 2.40 -15.56 -9.55
C ASN A 89 2.82 -15.11 -8.15
N LEU A 90 2.01 -14.25 -7.52
CA LEU A 90 2.30 -13.69 -6.20
C LEU A 90 1.95 -14.67 -5.07
N ASP A 91 2.80 -14.70 -4.05
CA ASP A 91 2.62 -15.50 -2.84
C ASP A 91 2.92 -14.67 -1.59
N ALA A 92 2.41 -15.13 -0.44
CA ALA A 92 2.63 -14.48 0.84
C ALA A 92 2.83 -15.52 1.96
N PRO A 93 3.51 -15.14 3.06
CA PRO A 93 3.65 -15.96 4.26
C PRO A 93 2.29 -16.38 4.83
N VAL A 94 2.13 -17.68 5.13
CA VAL A 94 0.87 -18.25 5.63
C VAL A 94 0.48 -17.70 7.00
N ASP A 95 1.45 -17.33 7.84
CA ASP A 95 1.19 -16.72 9.15
C ASP A 95 0.57 -15.31 9.03
N MET A 96 1.01 -14.51 8.07
CA MET A 96 0.39 -13.22 7.75
C MET A 96 -1.04 -13.40 7.22
N ILE A 97 -1.25 -14.36 6.31
CA ILE A 97 -2.58 -14.69 5.77
C ILE A 97 -3.54 -15.07 6.92
N ARG A 98 -3.13 -16.02 7.78
CA ARG A 98 -3.94 -16.46 8.92
C ARG A 98 -4.24 -15.36 9.92
N ALA A 99 -3.29 -14.43 10.12
CA ALA A 99 -3.51 -13.28 10.98
C ALA A 99 -4.63 -12.37 10.43
N LEU A 100 -4.69 -12.17 9.11
CA LEU A 100 -5.74 -11.38 8.45
C LEU A 100 -7.09 -12.11 8.41
N GLU A 101 -7.10 -13.44 8.29
CA GLU A 101 -8.32 -14.25 8.34
C GLU A 101 -9.01 -14.25 9.71
N SER A 102 -8.32 -13.81 10.77
CA SER A 102 -8.83 -13.81 12.14
C SER A 102 -9.73 -12.60 12.47
N GLY A 103 -9.94 -11.70 11.51
CA GLY A 103 -10.72 -10.47 11.69
C GLY A 103 -9.89 -9.30 12.26
N PRO A 104 -10.55 -8.20 12.64
CA PRO A 104 -9.87 -7.00 13.15
C PRO A 104 -9.06 -7.26 14.43
N LEU A 105 -7.98 -6.50 14.60
CA LEU A 105 -7.11 -6.59 15.76
C LEU A 105 -7.84 -6.25 17.06
N ALA A 106 -7.45 -6.95 18.13
CA ALA A 106 -7.81 -6.58 19.49
C ALA A 106 -7.26 -5.18 19.85
N LYS A 107 -7.98 -4.45 20.70
CA LYS A 107 -7.73 -3.03 21.01
C LYS A 107 -6.29 -2.75 21.47
N GLU A 108 -5.71 -3.65 22.25
CA GLU A 108 -4.33 -3.57 22.76
C GLU A 108 -3.27 -3.59 21.66
N ASN A 109 -3.60 -4.08 20.46
CA ASN A 109 -2.71 -4.12 19.31
C ASN A 109 -2.92 -2.95 18.33
N ILE A 110 -3.84 -2.04 18.63
CA ILE A 110 -4.14 -0.88 17.79
C ILE A 110 -3.35 0.32 18.31
N LEU A 111 -2.42 0.81 17.50
CA LEU A 111 -1.66 2.01 17.83
C LEU A 111 -2.34 3.26 17.29
N GLN A 112 -2.30 4.32 18.08
CA GLN A 112 -2.68 5.66 17.65
C GLN A 112 -1.53 6.30 16.86
N PRO A 113 -1.80 7.17 15.87
CA PRO A 113 -0.74 7.77 15.08
C PRO A 113 -0.12 9.00 15.75
N THR A 114 0.09 8.92 17.07
CA THR A 114 0.65 9.97 17.92
C THR A 114 2.12 9.69 18.23
N LYS A 115 2.87 10.67 18.75
CA LYS A 115 4.24 10.44 19.25
C LYS A 115 4.30 9.33 20.31
N ALA A 116 3.29 9.24 21.17
CA ALA A 116 3.19 8.18 22.17
C ALA A 116 2.97 6.80 21.53
N GLY A 117 2.06 6.70 20.55
CA GLY A 117 1.84 5.45 19.81
C GLY A 117 3.08 5.00 19.02
N LEU A 118 3.80 5.95 18.39
CA LEU A 118 5.08 5.67 17.74
C LEU A 118 6.16 5.25 18.73
N LYS A 119 6.20 5.83 19.93
CA LYS A 119 7.10 5.37 20.99
C LYS A 119 6.80 3.91 21.38
N THR A 120 5.53 3.58 21.60
CA THR A 120 5.10 2.19 21.88
C THR A 120 5.48 1.24 20.76
N LEU A 121 5.29 1.63 19.49
CA LEU A 121 5.78 0.86 18.34
C LEU A 121 7.26 0.53 18.49
N MET A 122 8.09 1.54 18.72
CA MET A 122 9.54 1.36 18.78
C MET A 122 9.99 0.52 19.98
N GLU A 123 9.27 0.57 21.10
CA GLU A 123 9.60 -0.23 22.29
C GLU A 123 9.14 -1.69 22.17
N HIS A 124 8.01 -1.94 21.50
CA HIS A 124 7.29 -3.22 21.57
C HIS A 124 6.96 -3.85 20.22
N PHE A 125 7.52 -3.38 19.09
CA PHE A 125 7.14 -3.84 17.74
C PHE A 125 7.13 -5.38 17.55
N LYS A 126 7.95 -6.13 18.31
CA LYS A 126 8.03 -7.59 18.25
C LYS A 126 6.86 -8.32 18.93
N GLU A 127 6.16 -7.64 19.82
CA GLU A 127 5.04 -8.18 20.60
C GLU A 127 3.72 -8.12 19.82
N PHE A 128 3.64 -7.24 18.82
CA PHE A 128 2.48 -7.13 17.95
C PHE A 128 2.33 -8.34 17.01
N PRO A 129 1.09 -8.69 16.62
CA PRO A 129 0.82 -9.68 15.57
C PRO A 129 1.61 -9.39 14.29
N VAL A 130 2.00 -10.44 13.57
CA VAL A 130 2.83 -10.34 12.35
C VAL A 130 2.14 -9.55 11.23
N SER A 131 0.81 -9.58 11.20
CA SER A 131 -0.04 -8.79 10.31
C SER A 131 -1.36 -8.49 11.02
N GLY A 132 -2.08 -7.46 10.58
CA GLY A 132 -3.40 -7.16 11.11
C GLY A 132 -3.95 -5.82 10.66
N TYR A 133 -5.26 -5.65 10.84
CA TYR A 133 -5.99 -4.44 10.48
C TYR A 133 -7.03 -4.10 11.55
N ALA A 134 -7.45 -2.84 11.64
CA ALA A 134 -8.55 -2.40 12.49
C ALA A 134 -8.99 -0.98 12.10
N VAL A 135 -9.92 -0.41 12.87
CA VAL A 135 -10.23 1.02 12.84
C VAL A 135 -9.76 1.67 14.13
N VAL A 136 -9.01 2.76 13.99
CA VAL A 136 -8.75 3.73 15.05
C VAL A 136 -9.92 4.70 15.08
N GLU A 137 -10.59 4.88 16.22
CA GLU A 137 -11.74 5.78 16.35
C GLU A 137 -11.44 7.03 17.20
N GLU A 138 -10.60 6.88 18.22
CA GLU A 138 -10.19 7.98 19.11
C GLU A 138 -9.33 8.99 18.36
N GLY A 139 -9.53 10.29 18.61
CA GLY A 139 -8.84 11.39 17.90
C GLY A 139 -9.28 11.61 16.44
N GLY A 140 -9.96 10.64 15.83
CA GLY A 140 -10.53 10.70 14.49
C GLY A 140 -10.48 9.32 13.81
N PRO A 141 -11.45 9.01 12.92
CA PRO A 141 -11.50 7.69 12.31
C PRO A 141 -10.38 7.48 11.27
N CYS A 142 -9.54 6.47 11.50
CA CYS A 142 -8.54 5.97 10.56
C CYS A 142 -8.70 4.47 10.36
N ALA A 143 -8.61 4.02 9.11
CA ALA A 143 -8.23 2.66 8.79
C ALA A 143 -6.79 2.43 9.26
N TYR A 144 -6.56 1.36 10.01
CA TYR A 144 -5.26 0.99 10.58
C TYR A 144 -4.81 -0.35 10.03
N ALA A 145 -3.61 -0.41 9.48
CA ALA A 145 -2.98 -1.66 9.07
C ALA A 145 -1.57 -1.75 9.65
N GLN A 146 -1.15 -2.98 9.98
CA GLN A 146 0.20 -3.25 10.46
C GLN A 146 0.75 -4.54 9.87
N SER A 147 2.06 -4.57 9.70
CA SER A 147 2.78 -5.79 9.38
C SER A 147 4.21 -5.78 9.90
N ARG A 148 4.80 -6.97 9.95
CA ARG A 148 6.21 -7.20 10.21
C ARG A 148 6.74 -8.24 9.24
N HIS A 149 7.50 -7.79 8.27
CA HIS A 149 8.08 -8.63 7.23
C HIS A 149 9.49 -9.08 7.60
N ILE A 150 9.83 -10.30 7.18
CA ILE A 150 11.21 -10.81 7.17
C ILE A 150 11.56 -11.13 5.72
N PHE A 151 12.64 -10.53 5.22
CA PHE A 151 13.14 -10.67 3.85
C PHE A 151 14.52 -11.34 3.83
N PRO A 152 14.58 -12.66 3.73
CA PRO A 152 15.87 -13.33 3.71
C PRO A 152 16.65 -13.05 2.42
N GLY A 153 17.98 -12.99 2.54
CA GLY A 153 18.86 -12.58 1.46
C GLY A 153 18.79 -11.09 1.08
N VAL A 154 17.84 -10.34 1.61
CA VAL A 154 17.68 -8.89 1.39
C VAL A 154 18.39 -8.10 2.47
N THR A 155 18.89 -6.92 2.10
CA THR A 155 19.52 -5.95 3.02
C THR A 155 18.83 -4.60 2.93
N THR A 156 19.01 -3.77 3.97
CA THR A 156 18.51 -2.39 3.99
C THR A 156 19.06 -1.54 2.84
N GLU A 157 20.29 -1.80 2.38
CA GLU A 157 20.87 -1.11 1.21
C GLU A 157 20.16 -1.44 -0.10
N MET A 158 19.69 -2.68 -0.28
CA MET A 158 18.89 -3.04 -1.45
C MET A 158 17.54 -2.31 -1.45
N PHE A 159 16.90 -2.18 -0.29
CA PHE A 159 15.66 -1.41 -0.15
C PHE A 159 15.88 0.10 -0.39
N LYS A 160 16.97 0.68 0.13
CA LYS A 160 17.32 2.09 -0.18
C LYS A 160 17.48 2.30 -1.68
N TRP A 161 18.19 1.40 -2.35
CA TRP A 161 18.34 1.45 -3.81
C TRP A 161 17.00 1.35 -4.52
N TRP A 162 16.14 0.39 -4.12
CA TRP A 162 14.83 0.18 -4.72
C TRP A 162 14.02 1.48 -4.73
N PHE A 163 13.90 2.13 -3.56
CA PHE A 163 13.14 3.39 -3.40
C PHE A 163 13.73 4.59 -4.14
N CYS A 164 14.99 4.53 -4.58
CA CYS A 164 15.57 5.53 -5.50
C CYS A 164 15.50 5.12 -6.97
N TRP A 165 15.22 3.85 -7.28
CA TRP A 165 15.27 3.29 -8.62
C TRP A 165 13.88 3.13 -9.24
N HIS A 166 12.91 2.62 -8.48
CA HIS A 166 11.56 2.33 -9.00
C HIS A 166 10.75 3.58 -9.40
N PRO A 167 10.86 4.76 -8.75
CA PRO A 167 10.03 5.93 -9.11
C PRO A 167 10.40 6.60 -10.45
N ILE A 168 11.49 6.17 -11.10
CA ILE A 168 12.01 6.78 -12.33
C ILE A 168 11.23 6.33 -13.57
N GLU A 169 10.66 5.12 -13.56
CA GLU A 169 9.84 4.58 -14.65
C GLU A 169 8.67 3.79 -14.04
N SER A 170 7.43 4.09 -14.45
CA SER A 170 6.24 3.41 -13.95
C SER A 170 6.29 1.90 -14.15
N GLU A 171 6.94 1.40 -15.21
CA GLU A 171 7.06 -0.04 -15.46
C GLU A 171 7.93 -0.76 -14.43
N ARG A 172 8.86 -0.06 -13.76
CA ARG A 172 9.58 -0.61 -12.59
C ARG A 172 8.63 -0.78 -11.41
N TYR A 173 7.69 0.15 -11.25
CA TYR A 173 6.67 0.07 -10.22
C TYR A 173 5.75 -1.15 -10.41
N TYR A 174 5.49 -1.56 -11.67
CA TYR A 174 4.68 -2.75 -11.97
C TYR A 174 5.30 -4.04 -11.43
N LEU A 175 6.63 -4.14 -11.37
CA LEU A 175 7.32 -5.33 -10.86
C LEU A 175 6.94 -5.64 -9.41
N TRP A 176 6.72 -4.58 -8.62
CA TRP A 176 6.46 -4.69 -7.19
C TRP A 176 5.09 -5.31 -6.93
N PHE A 177 4.05 -4.79 -7.59
CA PHE A 177 2.72 -5.38 -7.53
C PHE A 177 2.03 -5.36 -8.92
N PRO A 178 2.23 -6.42 -9.73
CA PRO A 178 1.75 -6.50 -11.11
C PRO A 178 0.26 -6.23 -11.32
N HIS A 179 -0.55 -6.55 -10.31
CA HIS A 179 -2.00 -6.40 -10.34
C HIS A 179 -2.50 -5.03 -9.89
N ALA A 180 -1.69 -4.24 -9.16
CA ALA A 180 -2.16 -3.06 -8.46
C ALA A 180 -1.54 -1.75 -8.95
N HIS A 181 -0.23 -1.76 -9.24
CA HIS A 181 0.54 -0.56 -9.51
C HIS A 181 0.29 -0.02 -10.92
N ILE A 182 0.09 1.29 -11.04
CA ILE A 182 -0.31 1.96 -12.31
C ILE A 182 0.69 3.04 -12.71
N HIS A 183 1.07 3.93 -11.80
CA HIS A 183 1.96 5.05 -12.11
C HIS A 183 2.82 5.38 -10.92
N ASN A 184 4.08 5.75 -11.17
CA ASN A 184 4.94 6.37 -10.18
C ASN A 184 5.86 7.37 -10.87
N SER A 185 5.97 8.57 -10.31
CA SER A 185 6.93 9.58 -10.76
C SER A 185 7.38 10.43 -9.59
N VAL A 186 8.61 10.95 -9.66
CA VAL A 186 9.18 11.84 -8.66
C VAL A 186 9.40 13.24 -9.23
N VAL A 187 9.26 14.29 -8.40
CA VAL A 187 9.43 15.69 -8.84
C VAL A 187 10.82 15.97 -9.40
N ASP A 188 11.87 15.52 -8.71
CA ASP A 188 13.26 15.66 -9.17
C ASP A 188 13.91 14.29 -9.39
N PRO A 189 13.73 13.67 -10.58
CA PRO A 189 14.31 12.37 -10.90
C PRO A 189 15.83 12.42 -11.02
N LYS A 190 16.42 13.60 -11.33
CA LYS A 190 17.88 13.75 -11.40
C LYS A 190 18.49 13.68 -10.00
N ARG A 191 17.90 14.40 -9.03
CA ARG A 191 18.28 14.28 -7.61
C ARG A 191 18.07 12.87 -7.10
N LEU A 192 16.95 12.24 -7.45
CA LEU A 192 16.70 10.86 -7.02
C LEU A 192 17.73 9.88 -7.59
N ALA A 193 18.28 10.12 -8.79
CA ALA A 193 19.30 9.28 -9.43
C ALA A 193 20.75 9.60 -9.02
N ASP A 194 21.02 10.73 -8.36
CA ASP A 194 22.38 11.17 -8.02
C ASP A 194 22.98 10.34 -6.88
N THR A 195 23.93 9.46 -7.22
CA THR A 195 24.61 8.56 -6.27
C THR A 195 25.70 9.24 -5.43
N SER A 196 26.02 10.52 -5.69
CA SER A 196 26.90 11.31 -4.81
C SER A 196 26.19 11.78 -3.54
N LEU A 197 24.85 11.82 -3.57
CA LEU A 197 23.99 12.16 -2.45
C LEU A 197 23.68 10.92 -1.59
N SER A 198 23.50 11.13 -0.29
CA SER A 198 22.98 10.10 0.60
C SER A 198 21.54 9.72 0.24
N TYR A 199 21.10 8.53 0.67
CA TYR A 199 19.72 8.07 0.47
C TYR A 199 18.67 9.11 0.90
N GLY A 200 18.87 9.74 2.07
CA GLY A 200 17.96 10.77 2.59
C GLY A 200 17.95 12.03 1.72
N GLU A 201 19.10 12.49 1.24
CA GLU A 201 19.20 13.66 0.35
C GLU A 201 18.54 13.43 -1.02
N ARG A 202 18.52 12.17 -1.49
CA ARG A 202 17.86 11.78 -2.74
C ARG A 202 16.34 11.74 -2.59
N LEU A 203 15.84 11.06 -1.55
CA LEU A 203 14.43 10.71 -1.38
C LEU A 203 13.62 11.75 -0.58
N TYR A 204 14.14 12.25 0.54
CA TYR A 204 13.35 13.08 1.45
C TYR A 204 13.07 14.46 0.86
N GLY A 205 11.83 14.93 1.05
CA GLY A 205 11.35 16.15 0.40
C GLY A 205 11.37 16.08 -1.12
N ASN A 206 11.34 14.88 -1.72
CA ASN A 206 11.14 14.66 -3.16
C ASN A 206 9.77 13.97 -3.34
N PRO A 207 8.69 14.73 -3.55
CA PRO A 207 7.36 14.13 -3.59
C PRO A 207 7.23 13.14 -4.76
N ASN A 208 6.62 11.99 -4.48
CA ASN A 208 6.30 10.99 -5.50
C ASN A 208 4.80 11.02 -5.79
N HIS A 209 4.41 11.18 -7.06
CA HIS A 209 3.04 11.01 -7.51
C HIS A 209 2.81 9.56 -7.91
N ILE A 210 1.91 8.90 -7.20
CA ILE A 210 1.54 7.50 -7.44
C ILE A 210 0.07 7.37 -7.81
N THR A 211 -0.21 6.39 -8.67
CA THR A 211 -1.55 5.85 -8.80
C THR A 211 -1.53 4.33 -8.73
N GLU A 212 -2.50 3.77 -8.02
CA GLU A 212 -2.57 2.34 -7.75
C GLU A 212 -3.94 1.89 -7.22
N TYR A 213 -4.15 0.59 -7.22
CA TYR A 213 -5.30 -0.04 -6.57
C TYR A 213 -4.94 -0.59 -5.19
N ILE A 214 -5.75 -0.25 -4.18
CA ILE A 214 -5.76 -0.92 -2.87
C ILE A 214 -7.11 -1.59 -2.72
N GLY A 215 -7.15 -2.90 -2.98
CA GLY A 215 -8.40 -3.60 -3.26
C GLY A 215 -9.07 -3.06 -4.52
N ASP A 216 -10.30 -2.59 -4.40
CA ASP A 216 -11.04 -1.94 -5.48
C ASP A 216 -10.95 -0.39 -5.43
N ASN A 217 -10.31 0.16 -4.40
CA ASN A 217 -10.09 1.59 -4.25
C ASN A 217 -8.96 2.05 -5.16
N TYR A 218 -9.23 3.06 -5.98
CA TYR A 218 -8.21 3.74 -6.78
C TYR A 218 -7.60 4.88 -5.96
N LEU A 219 -6.31 4.78 -5.66
CA LEU A 219 -5.54 5.83 -5.01
C LEU A 219 -4.86 6.70 -6.09
N ASP A 220 -5.03 8.02 -5.97
CA ASP A 220 -4.27 9.04 -6.70
C ASP A 220 -3.62 9.96 -5.67
N GLY A 221 -2.35 9.70 -5.37
CA GLY A 221 -1.70 10.19 -4.16
C GLY A 221 -0.34 10.83 -4.42
N ILE A 222 0.01 11.81 -3.60
CA ILE A 222 1.36 12.37 -3.52
C ILE A 222 1.97 11.94 -2.20
N ILE A 223 3.04 11.16 -2.28
CA ILE A 223 3.80 10.70 -1.13
C ILE A 223 4.90 11.71 -0.80
N HIS A 224 4.92 12.15 0.45
CA HIS A 224 5.92 13.05 1.02
C HIS A 224 6.81 12.28 1.99
N PHE A 225 7.86 11.64 1.47
CA PHE A 225 8.86 10.95 2.30
C PHE A 225 9.72 11.96 3.08
N ASN A 226 10.03 11.63 4.33
CA ASN A 226 10.88 12.46 5.18
C ASN A 226 11.57 11.61 6.28
N THR A 227 12.40 12.26 7.09
CA THR A 227 13.05 11.64 8.25
C THR A 227 12.02 11.06 9.24
N PRO A 228 12.31 9.92 9.88
CA PRO A 228 11.43 9.35 10.90
C PRO A 228 11.05 10.34 12.02
N GLU A 229 12.00 11.16 12.45
CA GLU A 229 11.86 12.14 13.51
C GLU A 229 10.81 13.21 13.17
N SER A 230 10.72 13.62 11.90
CA SER A 230 9.70 14.57 11.44
C SER A 230 8.27 14.04 11.62
N PHE A 231 8.08 12.72 11.64
CA PHE A 231 6.78 12.09 11.90
C PHE A 231 6.51 11.87 13.39
N GLY A 232 7.53 12.05 14.23
CA GLY A 232 7.48 11.89 15.68
C GLY A 232 8.08 10.58 16.20
N VAL A 233 8.86 9.86 15.38
CA VAL A 233 9.60 8.68 15.83
C VAL A 233 10.81 9.11 16.68
N ASP A 234 11.06 8.43 17.80
CA ASP A 234 12.18 8.72 18.69
C ASP A 234 13.52 8.24 18.08
N GLY A 235 14.42 9.18 17.78
CA GLY A 235 15.76 8.93 17.23
C GLY A 235 16.64 8.04 18.10
N ALA A 236 16.51 8.11 19.43
CA ALA A 236 17.28 7.24 20.33
C ALA A 236 16.80 5.79 20.25
N LEU A 237 15.48 5.58 20.11
CA LEU A 237 14.91 4.24 19.94
C LEU A 237 15.20 3.66 18.54
N LEU A 238 15.19 4.48 17.49
CA LEU A 238 15.62 4.08 16.14
C LEU A 238 17.04 3.52 16.18
N LYS A 239 17.98 4.27 16.77
CA LYS A 239 19.37 3.86 16.92
C LYS A 239 19.51 2.60 17.79
N LYS A 240 18.81 2.56 18.94
CA LYS A 240 18.82 1.40 19.85
C LYS A 240 18.36 0.11 19.15
N ASN A 241 17.35 0.20 18.30
CA ASN A 241 16.80 -0.96 17.58
C ASN A 241 17.49 -1.26 16.25
N ASN A 242 18.49 -0.45 15.87
CA ASN A 242 19.28 -0.58 14.65
C ASN A 242 18.45 -0.48 13.36
N PHE A 243 17.44 0.40 13.33
CA PHE A 243 16.73 0.71 12.10
C PHE A 243 17.58 1.62 11.21
N THR A 244 17.91 1.14 10.01
CA THR A 244 18.84 1.79 9.07
C THR A 244 18.19 2.09 7.72
N PHE A 245 16.99 1.57 7.45
CA PHE A 245 16.15 1.92 6.31
C PHE A 245 14.89 2.65 6.78
N ASN A 246 14.48 3.68 6.04
CA ASN A 246 13.24 4.42 6.26
C ASN A 246 12.63 4.87 4.94
N ALA A 247 11.38 4.45 4.70
CA ALA A 247 10.51 4.98 3.65
C ALA A 247 9.18 5.48 4.25
N SER A 248 9.21 6.02 5.47
CA SER A 248 8.02 6.61 6.09
C SER A 248 7.62 7.92 5.40
N GLY A 249 6.32 8.20 5.36
CA GLY A 249 5.79 9.33 4.62
C GLY A 249 4.38 9.74 5.03
N ILE A 250 4.00 10.93 4.58
CA ILE A 250 2.60 11.36 4.56
C ILE A 250 2.11 11.30 3.12
N ILE A 251 0.90 10.78 2.90
CA ILE A 251 0.26 10.78 1.58
C ILE A 251 -0.90 11.78 1.59
N THR A 252 -0.92 12.65 0.58
CA THR A 252 -2.02 13.58 0.31
C THR A 252 -2.73 13.17 -0.99
N PRO A 253 -4.06 13.36 -1.11
CA PRO A 253 -4.72 13.22 -2.40
C PRO A 253 -4.12 14.15 -3.44
N TYR A 254 -3.99 13.71 -4.68
CA TYR A 254 -3.45 14.53 -5.77
C TYR A 254 -4.29 15.80 -6.01
N ASP A 255 -5.60 15.72 -5.83
CA ASP A 255 -6.54 16.84 -5.94
C ASP A 255 -6.63 17.73 -4.67
N ALA A 256 -5.97 17.33 -3.59
CA ALA A 256 -5.93 18.04 -2.32
C ALA A 256 -4.53 17.95 -1.66
N PRO A 257 -3.47 18.53 -2.28
CA PRO A 257 -2.08 18.32 -1.89
C PRO A 257 -1.69 18.88 -0.51
N SER A 258 -2.59 19.62 0.15
CA SER A 258 -2.39 20.15 1.51
C SER A 258 -3.20 19.40 2.57
N THR A 259 -3.80 18.26 2.21
CA THR A 259 -4.64 17.43 3.08
C THR A 259 -3.92 16.12 3.39
N PRO A 260 -3.32 15.96 4.58
CA PRO A 260 -2.68 14.71 4.98
C PRO A 260 -3.75 13.64 5.21
N LEU A 261 -3.76 12.59 4.40
CA LEU A 261 -4.77 11.53 4.48
C LEU A 261 -4.18 10.21 4.99
N VAL A 262 -2.90 9.96 4.73
CA VAL A 262 -2.21 8.76 5.21
C VAL A 262 -0.96 9.16 5.96
N LEU A 263 -0.75 8.57 7.14
CA LEU A 263 0.57 8.41 7.73
C LEU A 263 1.01 6.96 7.51
N MET A 264 2.17 6.78 6.90
CA MET A 264 2.80 5.46 6.79
C MET A 264 4.18 5.48 7.46
N ILE A 265 4.45 4.44 8.25
CA ILE A 265 5.74 4.21 8.91
C ILE A 265 6.32 2.93 8.33
N HIS A 266 7.48 3.05 7.69
CA HIS A 266 8.22 1.98 7.05
C HIS A 266 9.65 2.00 7.55
N LEU A 267 9.96 1.14 8.51
CA LEU A 267 11.27 1.09 9.16
C LEU A 267 11.89 -0.29 8.97
N GLY A 268 13.12 -0.33 8.45
CA GLY A 268 13.82 -1.58 8.18
C GLY A 268 15.17 -1.68 8.87
N ARG A 269 15.55 -2.90 9.23
CA ARG A 269 16.82 -3.22 9.88
C ARG A 269 17.40 -4.52 9.37
N ASP A 270 18.73 -4.59 9.27
CA ASP A 270 19.41 -5.84 8.94
C ASP A 270 19.48 -6.76 10.17
N THR A 271 19.24 -8.04 9.95
CA THR A 271 19.27 -9.11 10.95
C THR A 271 20.03 -10.31 10.37
N PRO A 272 20.43 -11.30 11.20
CA PRO A 272 21.03 -12.54 10.68
C PRO A 272 20.13 -13.31 9.71
N ALA A 273 18.81 -13.10 9.76
CA ALA A 273 17.85 -13.75 8.87
C ALA A 273 17.65 -12.97 7.55
N GLY A 274 18.32 -11.85 7.32
CA GLY A 274 18.03 -10.89 6.25
C GLY A 274 17.45 -9.59 6.82
N MET A 275 16.65 -8.86 6.05
CA MET A 275 16.06 -7.60 6.50
C MET A 275 14.72 -7.84 7.22
N GLU A 276 14.55 -7.25 8.40
CA GLU A 276 13.25 -7.14 9.08
C GLU A 276 12.68 -5.74 8.84
N MET A 277 11.40 -5.66 8.47
CA MET A 277 10.70 -4.40 8.22
C MET A 277 9.40 -4.34 9.03
N VAL A 278 9.16 -3.20 9.65
CA VAL A 278 7.98 -2.93 10.46
C VAL A 278 7.18 -1.82 9.79
N ASN A 279 5.92 -2.14 9.49
CA ASN A 279 5.02 -1.24 8.76
C ASN A 279 3.82 -0.85 9.63
N ARG A 280 3.42 0.41 9.57
CA ARG A 280 2.15 0.91 10.10
C ARG A 280 1.52 1.89 9.13
N TYR A 281 0.22 1.79 8.99
CA TYR A 281 -0.59 2.68 8.16
C TYR A 281 -1.74 3.23 8.97
N TRP A 282 -1.99 4.53 8.83
CA TRP A 282 -3.19 5.19 9.31
C TRP A 282 -3.77 6.01 8.17
N ILE A 283 -4.92 5.58 7.64
CA ILE A 283 -5.58 6.19 6.49
C ILE A 283 -6.90 6.79 6.96
N GLY A 284 -7.03 8.11 6.89
CA GLY A 284 -8.23 8.83 7.32
C GLY A 284 -7.89 10.15 8.00
N THR A 285 -8.56 10.44 9.11
CA THR A 285 -8.34 11.67 9.88
C THR A 285 -7.99 11.37 11.32
N HIS A 286 -7.06 12.12 11.89
CA HIS A 286 -6.77 12.08 13.31
C HIS A 286 -6.31 13.48 13.77
N GLU A 287 -6.71 13.93 14.96
CA GLU A 287 -6.36 15.25 15.51
C GLU A 287 -4.84 15.48 15.57
N SER A 288 -4.06 14.41 15.71
CA SER A 288 -2.60 14.50 15.72
C SER A 288 -2.00 14.93 14.38
N TRP A 289 -2.77 15.03 13.29
CA TRP A 289 -2.28 15.50 11.99
C TRP A 289 -1.83 16.96 12.08
N ASP A 290 -2.41 17.73 13.00
CA ASP A 290 -2.04 19.13 13.24
C ASP A 290 -0.60 19.30 13.75
N ARG A 291 0.08 18.21 14.12
CA ARG A 291 1.51 18.24 14.50
C ARG A 291 2.44 18.37 13.28
N PHE A 292 1.96 18.10 12.08
CA PHE A 292 2.81 18.09 10.89
C PHE A 292 2.92 19.50 10.33
N GLU A 293 4.07 20.14 10.54
CA GLU A 293 4.29 21.55 10.16
C GLU A 293 4.03 21.84 8.67
N SER A 294 4.35 20.88 7.79
CA SER A 294 4.09 20.98 6.35
C SER A 294 2.60 20.94 5.98
N PHE A 295 1.72 20.56 6.91
CA PHE A 295 0.29 20.37 6.71
C PHE A 295 -0.52 21.09 7.82
N PRO A 296 -0.53 22.43 7.84
CA PRO A 296 -1.28 23.19 8.83
C PRO A 296 -2.77 22.85 8.76
N GLU A 297 -3.41 22.76 9.93
CA GLU A 297 -4.82 22.35 10.08
C GLU A 297 -5.10 20.95 9.48
N GLY A 298 -4.08 20.10 9.45
CA GLY A 298 -4.13 18.79 8.82
C GLY A 298 -5.32 17.95 9.29
N GLY A 299 -5.62 17.95 10.59
CA GLY A 299 -6.73 17.19 11.16
C GLY A 299 -8.12 17.70 10.76
N ILE A 300 -8.26 19.03 10.58
CA ILE A 300 -9.50 19.65 10.08
C ILE A 300 -9.68 19.27 8.60
N ARG A 301 -8.65 19.49 7.79
CA ARG A 301 -8.70 19.23 6.34
C ARG A 301 -8.96 17.77 6.01
N SER A 302 -8.29 16.85 6.71
CA SER A 302 -8.51 15.41 6.52
C SER A 302 -9.92 15.01 6.95
N ARG A 303 -10.45 15.59 8.02
CA ARG A 303 -11.83 15.34 8.47
C ARG A 303 -12.85 15.78 7.44
N GLU A 304 -12.71 16.99 6.91
CA GLU A 304 -13.58 17.51 5.85
C GLU A 304 -13.52 16.64 4.59
N TYR A 305 -12.32 16.22 4.21
CA TYR A 305 -12.10 15.36 3.04
C TYR A 305 -12.81 14.01 3.18
N ILE A 306 -12.57 13.28 4.26
CA ILE A 306 -13.20 11.95 4.44
C ILE A 306 -14.72 12.06 4.63
N THR A 307 -15.22 13.15 5.23
CA THR A 307 -16.65 13.40 5.40
C THR A 307 -17.30 13.62 4.04
N LYS A 308 -16.70 14.46 3.18
CA LYS A 308 -17.17 14.70 1.81
C LYS A 308 -17.10 13.45 0.95
N ALA A 309 -16.08 12.62 1.15
CA ALA A 309 -15.95 11.32 0.48
C ALA A 309 -16.96 10.27 1.00
N GLY A 310 -17.71 10.56 2.07
CA GLY A 310 -18.69 9.64 2.64
C GLY A 310 -18.07 8.41 3.30
N MET A 311 -16.82 8.51 3.78
CA MET A 311 -16.16 7.40 4.44
C MET A 311 -16.84 7.10 5.78
N THR A 312 -17.30 5.86 5.94
CA THR A 312 -17.89 5.34 7.17
C THR A 312 -16.87 4.50 7.93
N LYS A 313 -17.19 4.15 9.19
CA LYS A 313 -16.41 3.19 9.96
C LYS A 313 -16.27 1.85 9.21
N GLU A 314 -17.35 1.36 8.62
CA GLU A 314 -17.36 0.10 7.86
C GLU A 314 -16.48 0.19 6.61
N SER A 315 -16.56 1.29 5.84
CA SER A 315 -15.68 1.45 4.67
C SER A 315 -14.21 1.59 5.07
N LEU A 316 -13.92 2.23 6.21
CA LEU A 316 -12.56 2.31 6.73
C LEU A 316 -12.04 0.97 7.23
N GLU A 317 -12.88 0.14 7.85
CA GLU A 317 -12.48 -1.22 8.27
C GLU A 317 -12.16 -2.10 7.06
N ASN A 318 -12.99 -2.05 6.01
CA ASN A 318 -12.71 -2.74 4.75
C ASN A 318 -11.43 -2.21 4.10
N PHE A 319 -11.23 -0.89 4.08
CA PHE A 319 -10.00 -0.32 3.52
C PHE A 319 -8.76 -0.70 4.35
N ALA A 320 -8.88 -0.82 5.67
CA ALA A 320 -7.81 -1.29 6.54
C ALA A 320 -7.39 -2.74 6.18
N TYR A 321 -8.37 -3.62 5.92
CA TYR A 321 -8.12 -4.97 5.45
C TYR A 321 -7.43 -4.98 4.08
N GLU A 322 -7.96 -4.23 3.10
CA GLU A 322 -7.38 -4.15 1.76
C GLU A 322 -5.95 -3.58 1.78
N MET A 323 -5.66 -2.60 2.64
CA MET A 323 -4.31 -2.10 2.84
C MET A 323 -3.38 -3.16 3.44
N ALA A 324 -3.85 -3.93 4.42
CA ALA A 324 -3.05 -5.00 5.01
C ALA A 324 -2.74 -6.14 4.01
N VAL A 325 -3.70 -6.48 3.15
CA VAL A 325 -3.50 -7.44 2.04
C VAL A 325 -2.53 -6.88 1.00
N HIS A 326 -2.68 -5.60 0.64
CA HIS A 326 -1.82 -4.93 -0.33
C HIS A 326 -0.36 -4.89 0.16
N ASP A 327 -0.11 -4.41 1.39
CA ASP A 327 1.22 -4.42 2.03
C ASP A 327 1.82 -5.85 2.06
N MET A 328 1.03 -6.82 2.53
CA MET A 328 1.49 -8.22 2.59
C MET A 328 1.94 -8.71 1.22
N THR A 329 1.16 -8.43 0.18
CA THR A 329 1.39 -8.91 -1.18
C THR A 329 2.57 -8.23 -1.84
N GLU A 330 2.61 -6.89 -1.82
CA GLU A 330 3.65 -6.13 -2.52
C GLU A 330 5.02 -6.37 -1.90
N PHE A 331 5.14 -6.38 -0.57
CA PHE A 331 6.44 -6.55 0.07
C PHE A 331 6.92 -7.99 -0.02
N SER A 332 6.01 -8.97 0.10
CA SER A 332 6.37 -10.38 -0.16
C SER A 332 6.85 -10.59 -1.59
N SER A 333 6.21 -9.92 -2.56
CA SER A 333 6.63 -9.91 -3.96
C SER A 333 8.03 -9.32 -4.13
N LEU A 334 8.25 -8.10 -3.64
CA LEU A 334 9.54 -7.42 -3.72
C LEU A 334 10.67 -8.26 -3.12
N GLY A 335 10.43 -8.85 -1.94
CA GLY A 335 11.41 -9.68 -1.25
C GLY A 335 11.92 -10.88 -2.07
N ARG A 336 11.15 -11.38 -3.04
CA ARG A 336 11.52 -12.54 -3.87
C ARG A 336 12.58 -12.23 -4.93
N PHE A 337 12.59 -11.00 -5.44
CA PHE A 337 13.43 -10.65 -6.60
C PHE A 337 14.42 -9.53 -6.30
N LEU A 338 14.23 -8.78 -5.21
CA LEU A 338 15.04 -7.62 -4.88
C LEU A 338 16.56 -7.91 -4.87
N PRO A 339 17.08 -9.02 -4.30
CA PRO A 339 18.52 -9.29 -4.33
C PRO A 339 19.08 -9.45 -5.75
N ASP A 340 18.31 -10.06 -6.65
CA ASP A 340 18.76 -10.38 -8.00
C ASP A 340 18.65 -9.18 -8.94
N ILE A 341 17.53 -8.44 -8.89
CA ILE A 341 17.38 -7.21 -9.67
C ILE A 341 18.38 -6.13 -9.19
N TYR A 342 18.65 -6.05 -7.88
CA TYR A 342 19.69 -5.17 -7.34
C TYR A 342 21.06 -5.53 -7.91
N ARG A 343 21.42 -6.82 -7.93
CA ARG A 343 22.71 -7.29 -8.48
C ARG A 343 22.86 -6.91 -9.95
N GLN A 344 21.78 -6.94 -10.72
CA GLN A 344 21.78 -6.66 -12.15
C GLN A 344 21.76 -5.16 -12.47
N PHE A 345 21.02 -4.34 -11.71
CA PHE A 345 20.72 -2.95 -12.08
C PHE A 345 21.26 -1.88 -11.12
N ALA A 346 21.86 -2.24 -9.97
CA ALA A 346 22.41 -1.24 -9.05
C ALA A 346 23.77 -0.68 -9.48
N LYS A 347 24.48 -1.38 -10.37
CA LYS A 347 25.83 -1.00 -10.85
C LYS A 347 25.85 -0.51 -12.29
N SER A 348 24.69 -0.47 -12.95
CA SER A 348 24.53 -0.10 -14.36
C SER A 348 24.34 1.38 -14.57
#